data_AF-A0A529L4T3-F1
#
_entry.id   AF-A0A529L4T3-F1
#
_cell.length_a   1.000
_cell.length_b   1.000
_cell.length_c   1.000
_cell.angle_alpha   90.00
_cell.angle_beta   90.00
_cell.angle_gamma   90.00
#
_symmetry.space_group_name_H-M   'P 1'
#
loop_
_entity.id
_entity.type
_entity.pdbx_description
1 polymer ?
#
loop_
_entity_poly.entity_id
_entity_poly.type
_entity_poly.pdbx_seq_one_letter_code
_entity_poly.pdbx_strand_id
1 'polypeptide(L)'
;IPVRTAEGRKIRTAFISDKGHKLVSADYSQIELRVLAHVAEIPQLTQAFADGADIHAITASEMFNVPVEGMPSEVRRRAKAINFGIIYG
;
A
#
# COMPACT_ATOMS: atom_id res chain seq x y z
N ILE A 1 -2.54 17.14 -5.35
CA ILE A 1 -2.79 18.04 -4.18
C ILE A 1 -2.18 17.36 -2.96
N PRO A 2 -1.42 18.06 -2.11
CA PRO A 2 -0.74 17.45 -0.96
C PRO A 2 -1.75 16.79 0.02
N VAL A 3 -1.43 15.60 0.54
CA VAL A 3 -2.37 14.82 1.39
C VAL A 3 -1.79 14.42 2.75
N ARG A 4 -0.46 14.46 2.88
CA ARG A 4 0.24 13.89 4.05
C ARG A 4 0.31 14.86 5.22
N THR A 5 0.54 16.14 4.97
CA THR A 5 0.68 17.17 6.01
C THR A 5 -0.66 17.81 6.35
N ALA A 6 -0.77 18.37 7.56
CA ALA A 6 -1.96 19.12 7.98
C ALA A 6 -2.28 20.28 7.01
N GLU A 7 -1.25 21.05 6.63
CA GLU A 7 -1.39 22.13 5.64
C GLU A 7 -1.83 21.61 4.27
N GLY A 8 -1.29 20.46 3.84
CA GLY A 8 -1.74 19.82 2.60
C GLY A 8 -3.22 19.46 2.60
N ARG A 9 -3.70 18.90 3.72
CA ARG A 9 -5.11 18.57 3.89
C ARG A 9 -6.00 19.81 3.82
N LYS A 10 -5.58 20.96 4.38
CA LYS A 10 -6.31 22.24 4.27
C LYS A 10 -6.38 22.73 2.82
N ILE A 11 -5.31 22.60 2.04
CA ILE A 11 -5.35 22.97 0.61
C ILE A 11 -6.37 22.10 -0.13
N ARG A 12 -6.46 20.81 0.20
CA ARG A 12 -7.41 19.89 -0.46
C ARG A 12 -8.87 20.24 -0.20
N THR A 13 -9.21 20.87 0.94
CA THR A 13 -10.60 21.26 1.22
C THR A 13 -11.08 22.42 0.34
N ALA A 14 -10.20 23.11 -0.38
CA ALA A 14 -10.59 24.13 -1.35
C ALA A 14 -11.24 23.54 -2.61
N PHE A 15 -11.04 22.25 -2.88
CA PHE A 15 -11.65 21.56 -4.02
C PHE A 15 -13.03 21.05 -3.62
N ILE A 16 -14.07 21.78 -4.03
CA ILE A 16 -15.47 21.49 -3.69
C ILE A 16 -16.27 21.15 -4.96
N SER A 17 -17.34 20.38 -4.81
CA SER A 17 -18.32 20.18 -5.88
C SER A 17 -19.30 21.34 -5.96
N ASP A 18 -19.93 21.51 -7.12
CA ASP A 18 -21.05 22.43 -7.28
C ASP A 18 -22.25 22.07 -6.39
N LYS A 19 -23.15 23.04 -6.20
CA LYS A 19 -24.41 22.84 -5.47
C LYS A 19 -25.20 21.69 -6.10
N GLY A 20 -25.80 20.86 -5.25
CA GLY A 20 -26.53 19.66 -5.67
C GLY A 20 -25.65 18.46 -6.07
N HIS A 21 -24.32 18.62 -6.09
CA HIS A 21 -23.39 17.57 -6.48
C HIS A 21 -22.52 17.10 -5.31
N LYS A 22 -21.80 15.99 -5.53
CA LYS A 22 -20.81 15.42 -4.61
C LYS A 22 -19.56 15.03 -5.38
N LEU A 23 -18.39 15.18 -4.75
CA LEU A 23 -17.15 14.60 -5.26
C LEU A 23 -17.08 13.11 -4.89
N VAL A 24 -16.72 12.28 -5.86
CA VAL A 24 -16.40 10.87 -5.66
C VAL A 24 -14.91 10.68 -5.89
N SER A 25 -14.24 10.01 -4.95
CA SER A 25 -12.82 9.67 -5.06
C SER A 25 -12.69 8.16 -4.97
N ALA A 26 -11.98 7.56 -5.91
CA ALA A 26 -11.61 6.15 -5.90
C ALA A 26 -10.09 6.06 -6.08
N ASP A 27 -9.46 5.18 -5.31
CA ASP A 27 -8.02 4.94 -5.33
C ASP A 27 -7.81 3.41 -5.30
N TYR A 28 -6.92 2.90 -6.14
CA TYR A 28 -6.66 1.48 -6.19
C TYR A 28 -5.87 1.04 -4.96
N SER A 29 -6.44 0.10 -4.20
CA SER A 29 -5.74 -0.47 -3.06
C SER A 29 -4.46 -1.21 -3.48
N GLN A 30 -3.31 -0.66 -3.12
CA GLN A 30 -1.98 -1.27 -3.26
C GLN A 30 -1.66 -1.66 -4.72
N ILE A 31 -2.05 -0.83 -5.70
CA ILE A 31 -1.93 -1.17 -7.14
C ILE A 31 -0.52 -1.54 -7.56
N GLU A 32 0.50 -0.86 -7.06
CA GLU A 32 1.90 -1.10 -7.43
C GLU A 32 2.34 -2.53 -7.07
N LEU A 33 1.95 -3.02 -5.90
CA LEU A 33 2.24 -4.39 -5.47
C LEU A 33 1.42 -5.42 -6.24
N ARG A 34 0.19 -5.09 -6.65
CA ARG A 34 -0.63 -5.97 -7.51
C ARG A 34 -0.02 -6.10 -8.90
N VAL A 35 0.49 -5.00 -9.46
CA VAL A 35 1.21 -5.00 -10.73
C VAL A 35 2.50 -5.80 -10.59
N LEU A 36 3.27 -5.61 -9.52
CA LEU A 36 4.47 -6.40 -9.24
C LEU A 36 4.17 -7.90 -9.18
N ALA A 37 3.14 -8.31 -8.42
CA ALA A 37 2.74 -9.71 -8.29
C ALA A 37 2.45 -10.36 -9.64
N HIS A 38 1.82 -9.60 -10.54
CA HIS A 38 1.45 -10.05 -11.88
C HIS A 38 2.66 -10.11 -12.83
N VAL A 39 3.42 -9.01 -12.92
CA VAL A 39 4.56 -8.89 -13.87
C VAL A 39 5.72 -9.80 -13.50
N ALA A 40 5.99 -9.97 -12.20
CA ALA A 40 7.05 -10.85 -11.71
C ALA A 40 6.57 -12.29 -11.50
N GLU A 41 5.32 -12.62 -11.86
CA GLU A 41 4.71 -13.94 -11.70
C GLU A 41 4.99 -14.54 -10.31
N ILE A 42 4.53 -13.87 -9.25
CA ILE A 42 4.74 -14.29 -7.85
C ILE A 42 3.41 -14.88 -7.32
N PRO A 43 3.20 -16.21 -7.40
CA PRO A 43 1.96 -16.86 -6.96
C PRO A 43 1.59 -16.57 -5.52
N GLN A 44 2.58 -16.53 -4.63
CA GLN A 44 2.39 -16.29 -3.20
C GLN A 44 1.78 -14.90 -2.95
N LEU A 45 2.25 -13.89 -3.70
CA LEU A 45 1.77 -12.52 -3.58
C LEU A 45 0.37 -12.37 -4.20
N THR A 46 0.14 -13.03 -5.34
CA THR A 46 -1.18 -13.10 -5.98
C THR A 46 -2.21 -13.74 -5.06
N GLN A 47 -1.86 -14.88 -4.43
CA GLN A 47 -2.72 -15.59 -3.49
C GLN A 47 -2.99 -14.74 -2.24
N ALA A 48 -1.96 -14.09 -1.68
CA ALA A 48 -2.12 -13.20 -0.54
C ALA A 48 -3.10 -12.04 -0.84
N PHE A 49 -3.11 -11.51 -2.07
CA PHE A 49 -4.10 -10.52 -2.51
C PHE A 49 -5.51 -11.09 -2.64
N ALA A 50 -5.65 -12.34 -3.10
CA ALA A 50 -6.94 -13.02 -3.20
C ALA A 50 -7.54 -13.31 -1.82
N ASP A 51 -6.69 -13.64 -0.84
CA ASP A 51 -7.09 -13.98 0.53
C ASP A 51 -7.29 -12.74 1.43
N GLY A 52 -7.01 -11.54 0.91
CA GLY A 52 -7.11 -10.29 1.67
C GLY A 52 -6.11 -10.18 2.82
N ALA A 53 -4.99 -10.87 2.74
CA ALA A 53 -3.99 -10.93 3.81
C ALA A 53 -3.16 -9.64 3.93
N ASP A 54 -2.49 -9.43 5.07
CA ASP A 54 -1.54 -8.30 5.21
C ASP A 54 -0.28 -8.58 4.40
N ILE A 55 -0.30 -8.08 3.17
CA ILE A 55 0.79 -8.21 2.19
C ILE A 55 2.12 -7.70 2.73
N HIS A 56 2.12 -6.62 3.51
CA HIS A 56 3.36 -6.09 4.06
C HIS A 56 3.94 -7.02 5.11
N ALA A 57 3.10 -7.68 5.91
CA ALA A 57 3.55 -8.67 6.88
C ALA A 57 4.03 -9.96 6.20
N ILE A 58 3.33 -10.44 5.17
CA ILE A 58 3.75 -11.62 4.39
C ILE A 58 5.08 -11.35 3.69
N THR A 59 5.21 -10.21 3.02
CA THR A 59 6.47 -9.88 2.33
C THR A 59 7.61 -9.72 3.34
N ALA A 60 7.35 -9.09 4.50
CA ALA A 60 8.33 -9.01 5.58
C ALA A 60 8.73 -10.39 6.10
N SER A 61 7.76 -11.28 6.26
CA SER A 61 7.96 -12.65 6.75
C SER A 61 8.89 -13.43 5.85
N GLU A 62 8.64 -13.39 4.53
CA GLU A 62 9.48 -14.04 3.52
C GLU A 62 10.88 -13.41 3.46
N MET A 63 10.97 -12.08 3.44
CA MET A 63 12.25 -11.37 3.30
C MET A 63 13.17 -11.50 4.51
N PHE A 64 12.60 -11.45 5.72
CA PHE A 64 13.36 -11.48 6.97
C PHE A 64 13.33 -12.84 7.67
N ASN A 65 12.65 -13.82 7.06
CA ASN A 65 12.46 -15.17 7.59
C ASN A 65 11.94 -15.18 9.04
N VAL A 66 10.90 -14.37 9.29
CA VAL A 66 10.24 -14.23 10.61
C VAL A 66 8.74 -14.47 10.47
N PRO A 67 8.09 -15.20 11.38
CA PRO A 67 6.66 -15.45 11.27
C PRO A 67 5.84 -14.16 11.28
N VAL A 68 4.72 -14.16 10.55
CA VAL A 68 3.72 -13.06 10.56
C VAL A 68 3.15 -12.88 11.97
N GLU A 69 2.89 -13.98 12.66
CA GLU A 69 2.40 -13.98 14.04
C GLU A 69 3.46 -13.44 14.99
N GLY A 70 3.10 -12.41 15.76
CA GLY A 70 4.02 -11.75 16.68
C GLY A 70 5.07 -10.84 16.01
N MET A 71 4.95 -10.56 14.71
CA MET A 71 5.91 -9.72 13.99
C MET A 71 5.99 -8.30 14.60
N PRO A 72 7.19 -7.82 14.98
CA PRO A 72 7.36 -6.45 15.45
C PRO A 72 7.00 -5.43 14.34
N SER A 73 6.31 -4.36 14.72
CA SER A 73 5.85 -3.31 13.80
C SER A 73 6.99 -2.64 13.01
N GLU A 74 8.19 -2.59 13.58
CA GLU A 74 9.37 -2.06 12.93
C GLU A 74 9.83 -2.90 11.73
N VAL A 75 9.78 -4.25 11.85
CA VAL A 75 10.16 -5.18 10.78
C VAL A 75 9.23 -4.98 9.58
N ARG A 76 7.92 -4.90 9.85
CA ARG A 76 6.90 -4.58 8.85
C ARG A 76 7.16 -3.23 8.16
N ARG A 77 7.58 -2.21 8.90
CA ARG A 77 7.90 -0.89 8.35
C ARG A 77 9.14 -0.94 7.43
N ARG A 78 10.17 -1.71 7.80
CA ARG A 78 11.38 -1.90 6.97
C ARG A 78 11.05 -2.63 5.68
N ALA A 79 10.25 -3.71 5.75
CA ALA A 79 9.81 -4.44 4.56
C ALA A 79 9.05 -3.54 3.59
N LYS A 80 8.16 -2.67 4.10
CA LYS A 80 7.46 -1.68 3.29
C LYS A 80 8.44 -0.83 2.49
N ALA A 81 9.47 -0.26 3.14
CA ALA A 81 10.46 0.57 2.47
C ALA A 81 11.25 -0.21 1.38
N ILE A 82 11.61 -1.46 1.65
CA ILE A 82 12.33 -2.29 0.68
C ILE A 82 11.46 -2.68 -0.51
N ASN A 83 10.17 -3.01 -0.30
CA ASN A 83 9.25 -3.29 -1.42
C ASN A 83 9.20 -2.13 -2.41
N PHE A 84 9.11 -0.89 -1.91
CA PHE A 84 9.17 0.29 -2.77
C PHE A 84 10.58 0.50 -3.36
N GLY A 85 11.65 0.24 -2.61
CA GLY A 85 13.03 0.31 -3.12
C GLY A 85 13.29 -0.66 -4.29
N ILE A 86 12.84 -1.91 -4.20
CA ILE A 86 13.02 -2.90 -5.28
C ILE A 86 12.22 -2.52 -6.53
N ILE A 87 11.00 -2.00 -6.37
CA ILE A 87 10.16 -1.59 -7.50
C ILE A 87 10.75 -0.36 -8.23
N TYR A 88 11.38 0.56 -7.48
CA TYR A 88 11.72 1.89 -8.00
C TYR A 88 13.22 2.18 -8.15
N GLY A 89 14.12 1.34 -7.62
CA GLY A 89 15.56 1.58 -7.59
C GLY A 89 16.00 2.48 -6.44
#